data_AF-A0A0C2N7R7-F1
#
_entry.id   AF-A0A0C2N7R7-F1
#
_cell.length_a   1.000
_cell.length_b   1.000
_cell.length_c   1.000
_cell.angle_alpha   90.00
_cell.angle_beta   90.00
_cell.angle_gamma   90.00
#
_symmetry.space_group_name_H-M   'P 1'
#
loop_
_entity.id
_entity.type
_entity.pdbx_description
1 polymer ?
#
loop_
_entity_poly.entity_id
_entity_poly.type
_entity_poly.pdbx_seq_one_letter_code
_entity_poly.pdbx_strand_id
1 'polypeptide(L)'
;MKIGILRVEKVNEIFIKIINLHNTGMRVDFTDPEKFNEYFYLHGYHYILAVDSDFSLCLCTLNIYDELIPLVCNLAPYDRYYDKCAFVIHPYLFGVIYANLKINGMTRTYVSFDNGKNFNPMKLDRTRSKCHEQNCWIELDLKCSTDLTQNNFPERWIVKFQGTYHRKGTISRHSFISFDGGRIWKMLDLRIEKVIFQNGGWLLVAIEKWANMIWYSYDEARTWYKETIWDAPFIDIIQGAYIKHDIIAVINYNKLSKSRRCREDDFENWYVPRLHGNCYQGEEVFYLKKKPSAMCVDNRTEILSTIKPCPCSIEDFPWYPNFIIKFFQSNFNKHSDPLLLKYEQISTRNTPLIRELDMSMEMRPFNKIPQFLLLY
;
A
#
# COMPACT_ATOMS: atom_id res chain seq x y z
N MET A 1 -37.56 7.88 9.74
CA MET A 1 -36.21 8.13 10.29
C MET A 1 -35.49 6.79 10.39
N LYS A 2 -34.39 6.57 9.66
CA LYS A 2 -33.54 5.39 9.84
C LYS A 2 -32.29 5.83 10.58
N ILE A 3 -32.12 5.32 11.79
CA ILE A 3 -30.95 5.56 12.63
C ILE A 3 -30.07 4.31 12.55
N GLY A 4 -28.79 4.49 12.21
CA GLY A 4 -27.77 3.48 12.49
C GLY A 4 -27.14 3.78 13.85
N ILE A 5 -27.12 2.81 14.76
CA ILE A 5 -26.36 2.90 16.02
C ILE A 5 -25.08 2.14 15.80
N LEU A 6 -23.96 2.84 15.93
CA LEU A 6 -22.67 2.27 15.65
C LEU A 6 -21.83 2.23 16.92
N ARG A 7 -21.40 1.01 17.31
CA ARG A 7 -20.53 0.76 18.46
C ARG A 7 -19.09 0.75 17.98
N VAL A 8 -18.22 1.55 18.61
CA VAL A 8 -16.77 1.54 18.33
C VAL A 8 -16.06 1.10 19.59
N GLU A 9 -15.32 0.01 19.52
CA GLU A 9 -14.42 -0.39 20.60
C GLU A 9 -13.04 0.20 20.31
N LYS A 10 -12.64 1.17 21.13
CA LYS A 10 -11.30 1.72 21.11
C LYS A 10 -10.72 1.49 22.49
N VAL A 11 -9.73 0.61 22.62
CA VAL A 11 -8.92 0.35 23.84
C VAL A 11 -9.48 1.03 25.10
N ASN A 12 -10.50 0.40 25.71
CA ASN A 12 -11.22 0.78 26.95
C ASN A 12 -12.39 1.79 26.88
N GLU A 13 -12.80 2.27 25.70
CA GLU A 13 -13.97 3.15 25.53
C GLU A 13 -14.92 2.63 24.45
N ILE A 14 -16.22 2.69 24.75
CA ILE A 14 -17.31 2.38 23.82
C ILE A 14 -17.89 3.69 23.32
N PHE A 15 -17.71 3.99 22.03
CA PHE A 15 -18.38 5.12 21.39
C PHE A 15 -19.65 4.64 20.71
N ILE A 16 -20.76 5.34 20.96
CA ILE A 16 -22.01 5.15 20.24
C ILE A 16 -22.20 6.34 19.32
N LYS A 17 -22.21 6.10 18.00
CA LYS A 17 -22.48 7.13 17.01
C LYS A 17 -23.82 6.88 16.34
N ILE A 18 -24.67 7.91 16.31
CA ILE A 18 -25.98 7.90 15.63
C ILE A 18 -25.77 8.44 14.22
N ILE A 19 -25.98 7.59 13.22
CA ILE A 19 -25.82 7.96 11.82
C ILE A 19 -27.18 8.28 11.23
N ASN A 20 -27.30 9.45 10.62
CA ASN A 20 -28.51 9.84 9.89
C ASN A 20 -28.44 9.28 8.46
N LEU A 21 -29.28 8.28 8.17
CA LEU A 21 -29.40 7.69 6.84
C LEU A 21 -30.48 8.37 5.99
N HIS A 22 -31.07 9.46 6.46
CA HIS A 22 -32.05 10.22 5.71
C HIS A 22 -31.34 10.99 4.59
N ASN A 23 -31.88 10.93 3.36
CA ASN A 23 -31.38 11.59 2.14
C ASN A 23 -30.07 11.07 1.51
N THR A 24 -29.44 10.02 2.02
CA THR A 24 -28.16 9.56 1.44
C THR A 24 -28.33 8.70 0.18
N GLY A 25 -29.53 8.15 -0.07
CA GLY A 25 -29.75 7.17 -1.14
C GLY A 25 -29.06 5.81 -0.91
N MET A 26 -28.29 5.69 0.19
CA MET A 26 -27.50 4.52 0.54
C MET A 26 -28.27 3.62 1.50
N ARG A 27 -28.17 2.31 1.27
CA ARG A 27 -28.63 1.25 2.16
C ARG A 27 -27.42 0.65 2.85
N VAL A 28 -27.38 0.76 4.17
CA VAL A 28 -26.40 0.05 4.99
C VAL A 28 -27.08 -1.17 5.59
N ASP A 29 -26.45 -2.33 5.47
CA ASP A 29 -26.97 -3.56 6.07
C ASP A 29 -26.38 -3.77 7.46
N PHE A 30 -27.08 -3.28 8.48
CA PHE A 30 -26.74 -3.51 9.89
C PHE A 30 -27.43 -4.76 10.48
N THR A 31 -28.11 -5.57 9.66
CA THR A 31 -29.03 -6.59 10.18
C THR A 31 -28.35 -7.85 10.70
N ASP A 32 -27.08 -8.06 10.34
CA ASP A 32 -26.29 -9.18 10.81
C ASP A 32 -25.10 -8.68 11.68
N PRO A 33 -25.12 -8.95 13.00
CA PRO A 33 -24.07 -8.50 13.91
C PRO A 33 -22.70 -9.14 13.65
N GLU A 34 -22.61 -10.23 12.87
CA GLU A 34 -21.33 -10.77 12.38
C GLU A 34 -20.76 -9.92 11.23
N LYS A 35 -21.53 -8.97 10.67
CA LYS A 35 -21.06 -7.98 9.67
C LYS A 35 -20.35 -6.78 10.26
N PHE A 36 -19.96 -6.82 11.54
CA PHE A 36 -19.20 -5.74 12.19
C PHE A 36 -17.91 -5.35 11.45
N ASN A 37 -17.35 -6.25 10.62
CA ASN A 37 -16.21 -6.00 9.72
C ASN A 37 -16.50 -5.09 8.51
N GLU A 38 -17.75 -4.68 8.30
CA GLU A 38 -18.18 -3.73 7.26
C GLU A 38 -18.06 -2.27 7.75
N TYR A 39 -17.63 -2.10 9.00
CA TYR A 39 -17.33 -0.82 9.61
C TYR A 39 -16.00 -0.88 10.36
N PHE A 40 -15.19 0.18 10.24
CA PHE A 40 -14.00 0.33 11.07
C PHE A 40 -13.65 1.80 11.27
N TYR A 41 -13.01 2.07 12.39
CA TYR A 41 -12.50 3.39 12.73
C TYR A 41 -10.97 3.36 12.69
N LEU A 42 -10.39 4.14 11.79
CA LEU A 42 -8.94 4.20 11.61
C LEU A 42 -8.54 5.63 11.23
N HIS A 43 -7.39 6.08 11.73
CA HIS A 43 -6.85 7.43 11.45
C HIS A 43 -7.81 8.59 11.74
N GLY A 44 -8.77 8.42 12.66
CA GLY A 44 -9.75 9.45 12.98
C GLY A 44 -11.04 9.41 12.15
N TYR A 45 -11.13 8.50 11.17
CA TYR A 45 -12.26 8.43 10.24
C TYR A 45 -13.04 7.13 10.39
N HIS A 46 -14.34 7.25 10.13
CA HIS A 46 -15.24 6.12 9.98
C HIS A 46 -15.23 5.67 8.53
N TYR A 47 -15.13 4.36 8.32
CA TYR A 47 -15.21 3.73 7.02
C TYR A 47 -16.30 2.68 7.07
N ILE A 48 -17.28 2.81 6.17
CA ILE A 48 -18.53 2.04 6.20
C ILE A 48 -18.78 1.49 4.80
N LEU A 49 -19.01 0.18 4.67
CA LEU A 49 -19.57 -0.38 3.45
C LEU A 49 -21.08 -0.13 3.39
N ALA A 50 -21.53 0.35 2.24
CA ALA A 50 -22.93 0.62 1.97
C ALA A 50 -23.26 0.29 0.52
N VAL A 51 -24.53 -0.02 0.25
CA VAL A 51 -25.03 -0.28 -1.10
C VAL A 51 -25.81 0.93 -1.58
N ASP A 52 -25.54 1.42 -2.79
CA ASP A 52 -26.27 2.55 -3.36
C ASP A 52 -27.64 2.16 -3.95
N SER A 53 -28.31 3.11 -4.60
CA SER A 53 -29.61 2.87 -5.25
C SER A 53 -29.54 1.91 -6.43
N ASP A 54 -28.37 1.76 -7.05
CA ASP A 54 -28.11 0.92 -8.22
C ASP A 54 -27.58 -0.47 -7.83
N PHE A 55 -27.67 -0.81 -6.53
CA PHE A 55 -27.13 -2.03 -5.92
C PHE A 55 -25.61 -2.16 -6.03
N SER A 56 -24.89 -1.05 -6.20
CA SER A 56 -23.44 -1.00 -6.19
C SER A 56 -22.90 -0.94 -4.77
N LEU A 57 -21.89 -1.77 -4.48
CA LEU A 57 -21.18 -1.72 -3.19
C LEU A 57 -20.22 -0.53 -3.17
N CYS A 58 -20.31 0.29 -2.13
CA CYS A 58 -19.52 1.51 -1.95
C CYS A 58 -18.84 1.53 -0.59
N LEU A 59 -17.61 2.06 -0.57
CA LEU A 59 -16.92 2.47 0.64
C LEU A 59 -17.30 3.91 0.92
N CYS A 60 -17.79 4.18 2.13
CA CYS A 60 -18.27 5.47 2.56
C CYS A 60 -17.53 5.95 3.81
N THR A 61 -17.59 7.25 4.05
CA THR A 61 -17.16 7.89 5.30
C THR A 61 -18.26 8.80 5.84
N LEU A 62 -18.03 9.39 7.02
CA LEU A 62 -18.93 10.38 7.60
C LEU A 62 -18.35 11.78 7.42
N ASN A 63 -19.19 12.73 7.01
CA ASN A 63 -18.82 14.14 7.00
C ASN A 63 -18.97 14.78 8.39
N ILE A 64 -18.72 16.09 8.48
CA ILE A 64 -18.82 16.87 9.73
C ILE A 64 -20.26 16.96 10.27
N TYR A 65 -21.27 16.60 9.48
CA TYR A 65 -22.68 16.59 9.84
C TYR A 65 -23.20 15.18 10.11
N ASP A 66 -22.29 14.19 10.23
CA ASP A 66 -22.59 12.77 10.43
C ASP A 66 -23.45 12.14 9.32
N GLU A 67 -23.36 12.71 8.12
CA GLU A 67 -23.96 12.16 6.90
C GLU A 67 -22.98 11.22 6.20
N LEU A 68 -23.53 10.14 5.67
CA LEU A 68 -22.77 9.15 4.92
C LEU A 68 -22.43 9.66 3.52
N ILE A 69 -21.14 9.76 3.21
CA ILE A 69 -20.63 10.17 1.89
C ILE A 69 -19.83 9.02 1.26
N PRO A 70 -20.15 8.59 0.03
CA PRO A 70 -19.34 7.60 -0.68
C PRO A 70 -17.97 8.17 -1.04
N LEU A 71 -16.91 7.41 -0.72
CA LEU A 71 -15.55 7.64 -1.21
C LEU A 71 -15.35 6.99 -2.58
N VAL A 72 -15.83 5.75 -2.73
CA VAL A 72 -15.76 5.01 -4.00
C VAL A 72 -16.85 3.95 -4.06
N CYS A 73 -17.40 3.71 -5.26
CA CYS A 73 -18.42 2.71 -5.55
C CYS A 73 -17.92 1.69 -6.58
N ASN A 74 -18.77 0.72 -6.91
CA ASN A 74 -18.44 -0.43 -7.77
C ASN A 74 -17.35 -1.31 -7.17
N LEU A 75 -17.33 -1.44 -5.85
CA LEU A 75 -16.46 -2.37 -5.17
C LEU A 75 -16.79 -3.81 -5.56
N ALA A 76 -15.75 -4.61 -5.79
CA ALA A 76 -15.93 -6.03 -6.03
C ALA A 76 -16.43 -6.72 -4.75
N PRO A 77 -17.57 -7.43 -4.79
CA PRO A 77 -18.03 -8.20 -3.65
C PRO A 77 -17.14 -9.44 -3.48
N TYR A 78 -16.70 -9.71 -2.26
CA TYR A 78 -15.96 -10.91 -1.90
C TYR A 78 -16.70 -11.66 -0.79
N ASP A 79 -16.62 -12.98 -0.84
CA ASP A 79 -17.14 -13.86 0.20
C ASP A 79 -16.14 -13.95 1.37
N ARG A 80 -16.66 -13.91 2.60
CA ARG A 80 -15.90 -14.02 3.85
C ARG A 80 -15.19 -15.37 3.98
N TYR A 81 -15.67 -16.40 3.28
CA TYR A 81 -15.06 -17.74 3.32
C TYR A 81 -13.56 -17.73 2.96
N TYR A 82 -13.09 -16.78 2.15
CA TYR A 82 -11.70 -16.70 1.71
C TYR A 82 -10.88 -15.57 2.37
N ASP A 83 -11.42 -14.90 3.39
CA ASP A 83 -10.78 -13.75 4.05
C ASP A 83 -10.30 -12.68 3.06
N LYS A 84 -11.12 -12.43 2.02
CA LYS A 84 -10.89 -11.40 1.01
C LYS A 84 -11.88 -10.27 1.18
N CYS A 85 -11.41 -9.06 0.96
CA CYS A 85 -12.15 -7.84 1.27
C CYS A 85 -12.09 -6.90 0.06
N ALA A 86 -13.15 -6.10 -0.10
CA ALA A 86 -13.25 -5.21 -1.25
C ALA A 86 -12.21 -4.09 -1.22
N PHE A 87 -11.74 -3.71 -0.03
CA PHE A 87 -10.72 -2.70 0.18
C PHE A 87 -9.95 -3.00 1.46
N VAL A 88 -8.78 -2.36 1.62
CA VAL A 88 -7.98 -2.34 2.84
C VAL A 88 -7.41 -0.93 3.01
N ILE A 89 -7.42 -0.41 4.23
CA ILE A 89 -6.81 0.89 4.56
C ILE A 89 -5.44 0.64 5.19
N HIS A 90 -4.46 1.41 4.74
CA HIS A 90 -3.10 1.27 5.24
C HIS A 90 -3.04 1.60 6.74
N PRO A 91 -2.61 0.69 7.62
CA PRO A 91 -2.70 0.86 9.07
C PRO A 91 -1.79 1.99 9.60
N TYR A 92 -0.66 2.26 8.94
CA TYR A 92 0.30 3.28 9.36
C TYR A 92 0.25 4.60 8.59
N LEU A 93 -0.35 4.61 7.39
CA LEU A 93 -0.30 5.75 6.49
C LEU A 93 -1.70 6.28 6.28
N PHE A 94 -2.02 7.37 6.96
CA PHE A 94 -3.30 8.04 6.78
C PHE A 94 -3.50 8.45 5.31
N GLY A 95 -4.72 8.27 4.80
CA GLY A 95 -5.13 8.64 3.45
C GLY A 95 -4.75 7.64 2.36
N VAL A 96 -4.11 6.51 2.71
CA VAL A 96 -3.75 5.45 1.75
C VAL A 96 -4.76 4.31 1.82
N ILE A 97 -5.47 4.07 0.70
CA ILE A 97 -6.55 3.08 0.61
C ILE A 97 -6.35 2.24 -0.64
N TYR A 98 -6.38 0.92 -0.51
CA TYR A 98 -6.37 -0.03 -1.63
C TYR A 98 -7.78 -0.59 -1.82
N ALA A 99 -8.31 -0.59 -3.04
CA ALA A 99 -9.67 -1.05 -3.32
C ALA A 99 -9.73 -1.83 -4.63
N ASN A 100 -10.48 -2.93 -4.63
CA ASN A 100 -10.79 -3.72 -5.81
C ASN A 100 -12.10 -3.21 -6.41
N LEU A 101 -12.03 -2.58 -7.58
CA LEU A 101 -13.18 -2.04 -8.30
C LEU A 101 -13.55 -2.94 -9.46
N LYS A 102 -14.84 -3.21 -9.62
CA LYS A 102 -15.43 -3.99 -10.72
C LYS A 102 -15.98 -3.03 -11.78
N ILE A 103 -15.21 -2.82 -12.84
CA ILE A 103 -15.57 -1.91 -13.94
C ILE A 103 -15.68 -2.75 -15.22
N ASN A 104 -16.81 -2.65 -15.92
CA ASN A 104 -17.10 -3.42 -17.15
C ASN A 104 -16.91 -4.94 -16.96
N GLY A 105 -17.31 -5.46 -15.79
CA GLY A 105 -17.20 -6.88 -15.44
C GLY A 105 -15.79 -7.34 -15.04
N MET A 106 -14.77 -6.48 -15.14
CA MET A 106 -13.39 -6.78 -14.74
C MET A 106 -13.07 -6.17 -13.38
N THR A 107 -12.52 -6.97 -12.48
CA THR A 107 -12.04 -6.49 -11.19
C THR A 107 -10.58 -6.07 -11.31
N ARG A 108 -10.27 -4.84 -10.87
CA ARG A 108 -8.92 -4.29 -10.86
C ARG A 108 -8.66 -3.56 -9.54
N THR A 109 -7.43 -3.65 -9.04
CA THR A 109 -7.02 -2.92 -7.84
C THR A 109 -6.61 -1.49 -8.15
N TYR A 110 -7.15 -0.57 -7.36
CA TYR A 110 -6.88 0.85 -7.35
C TYR A 110 -6.31 1.27 -5.99
N VAL A 111 -5.60 2.39 -5.98
CA VAL A 111 -5.05 3.00 -4.77
C VAL A 111 -5.42 4.48 -4.72
N SER A 112 -5.82 4.94 -3.54
CA SER A 112 -5.95 6.35 -3.19
C SER A 112 -4.79 6.76 -2.27
N PHE A 113 -4.32 7.99 -2.45
CA PHE A 113 -3.28 8.63 -1.63
C PHE A 113 -3.76 9.96 -1.03
N ASP A 114 -5.06 10.18 -1.06
CA ASP A 114 -5.74 11.42 -0.69
C ASP A 114 -7.07 11.14 0.02
N ASN A 115 -7.08 10.07 0.83
CA ASN A 115 -8.20 9.65 1.68
C ASN A 115 -9.51 9.39 0.91
N GLY A 116 -9.38 8.74 -0.25
CA GLY A 116 -10.51 8.30 -1.06
C GLY A 116 -11.08 9.35 -2.00
N LYS A 117 -10.47 10.54 -2.12
CA LYS A 117 -10.90 11.57 -3.07
C LYS A 117 -10.61 11.16 -4.53
N ASN A 118 -9.49 10.48 -4.77
CA ASN A 118 -9.15 9.92 -6.07
C ASN A 118 -8.62 8.49 -5.94
N PHE A 119 -9.03 7.62 -6.86
CA PHE A 119 -8.53 6.25 -6.98
C PHE A 119 -7.85 6.06 -8.33
N ASN A 120 -6.59 5.65 -8.30
CA ASN A 120 -5.79 5.41 -9.50
C ASN A 120 -5.44 3.92 -9.63
N PRO A 121 -5.40 3.36 -10.85
CA PRO A 121 -5.00 1.97 -11.03
C PRO A 121 -3.61 1.69 -10.45
N MET A 122 -3.45 0.54 -9.80
CA MET A 122 -2.16 0.07 -9.30
C MET A 122 -1.10 0.08 -10.41
N LYS A 123 0.07 0.67 -10.13
CA LYS A 123 1.18 0.82 -11.08
C LYS A 123 2.26 -0.23 -10.82
N LEU A 124 2.58 -1.03 -11.83
CA LEU A 124 3.75 -1.91 -11.80
C LEU A 124 5.02 -1.17 -12.18
N ASP A 125 6.12 -1.59 -11.57
CA ASP A 125 7.47 -1.29 -12.04
C ASP A 125 7.66 -1.87 -13.45
N ARG A 126 7.94 -0.97 -14.41
CA ARG A 126 8.04 -1.28 -15.84
C ARG A 126 9.34 -2.01 -16.20
N THR A 127 10.30 -2.12 -15.28
CA THR A 127 11.60 -2.78 -15.56
C THR A 127 11.48 -4.26 -15.94
N ARG A 128 10.35 -4.93 -15.63
CA ARG A 128 10.11 -6.34 -15.96
C ARG A 128 8.79 -6.65 -16.67
N SER A 129 7.89 -5.67 -16.83
CA SER A 129 6.55 -5.91 -17.38
C SER A 129 6.41 -5.36 -18.80
N LYS A 130 6.30 -6.26 -19.80
CA LYS A 130 5.95 -5.91 -21.20
C LYS A 130 4.46 -5.56 -21.36
N CYS A 131 3.85 -4.96 -20.32
CA CYS A 131 2.43 -4.70 -20.31
C CYS A 131 2.13 -3.30 -20.85
N HIS A 132 1.35 -3.23 -21.93
CA HIS A 132 0.69 -1.99 -22.31
C HIS A 132 -0.61 -1.85 -21.51
N GLU A 133 -0.85 -0.66 -20.95
CA GLU A 133 -1.83 -0.36 -19.90
C GLU A 133 -3.29 -0.77 -20.19
N GLN A 134 -3.62 -1.05 -21.45
CA GLN A 134 -4.96 -1.46 -21.88
C GLN A 134 -5.19 -2.98 -21.89
N ASN A 135 -4.13 -3.81 -21.80
CA ASN A 135 -4.23 -5.27 -22.00
C ASN A 135 -3.81 -6.11 -20.79
N CYS A 136 -3.46 -5.48 -19.68
CA CYS A 136 -3.20 -6.19 -18.43
C CYS A 136 -3.67 -5.38 -17.23
N TRP A 137 -4.13 -6.10 -16.22
CA TRP A 137 -4.58 -5.54 -14.96
C TRP A 137 -4.26 -6.51 -13.82
N ILE A 138 -4.35 -6.00 -12.60
CA ILE A 138 -4.03 -6.74 -11.38
C ILE A 138 -5.24 -6.69 -10.48
N GLU A 139 -5.54 -7.83 -9.88
CA GLU A 139 -6.47 -7.98 -8.78
C GLU A 139 -5.69 -8.54 -7.58
N LEU A 140 -5.45 -7.71 -6.57
CA LEU A 140 -4.83 -8.11 -5.33
C LEU A 140 -5.83 -8.86 -4.45
N ASP A 141 -5.34 -9.90 -3.77
CA ASP A 141 -6.05 -10.60 -2.70
C ASP A 141 -5.96 -9.74 -1.42
N LEU A 142 -6.77 -8.69 -1.35
CA LEU A 142 -6.86 -7.80 -0.20
C LEU A 142 -7.47 -8.56 0.99
N LYS A 143 -6.70 -8.77 2.05
CA LYS A 143 -7.15 -9.47 3.26
C LYS A 143 -7.40 -8.49 4.40
N CYS A 144 -8.48 -8.66 5.14
CA CYS A 144 -8.87 -7.75 6.23
C CYS A 144 -8.93 -8.39 7.63
N SER A 145 -8.55 -9.65 7.81
CA SER A 145 -8.33 -10.18 9.16
C SER A 145 -7.23 -9.40 9.90
N THR A 146 -7.45 -9.18 11.20
CA THR A 146 -6.53 -8.45 12.10
C THR A 146 -5.14 -9.08 12.13
N ASP A 147 -5.07 -10.41 12.08
CA ASP A 147 -3.83 -11.17 12.20
C ASP A 147 -2.99 -11.17 10.91
N LEU A 148 -3.60 -10.89 9.76
CA LEU A 148 -2.92 -10.79 8.47
C LEU A 148 -2.58 -9.36 8.06
N THR A 149 -3.18 -8.36 8.72
CA THR A 149 -2.86 -6.94 8.48
C THR A 149 -1.40 -6.64 8.86
N GLN A 150 -0.89 -7.23 9.95
CA GLN A 150 0.55 -7.13 10.28
C GLN A 150 1.45 -7.82 9.24
N ASN A 151 0.98 -8.89 8.61
CA ASN A 151 1.76 -9.59 7.60
C ASN A 151 1.83 -8.79 6.29
N ASN A 152 0.72 -8.20 5.84
CA ASN A 152 0.67 -7.44 4.58
C ASN A 152 1.31 -6.05 4.67
N PHE A 153 1.44 -5.50 5.89
CA PHE A 153 2.11 -4.23 6.16
C PHE A 153 3.29 -4.45 7.14
N PRO A 154 4.41 -5.06 6.69
CA PRO A 154 5.56 -5.31 7.55
C PRO A 154 6.19 -4.04 8.11
N GLU A 155 6.16 -2.96 7.33
CA GLU A 155 6.71 -1.66 7.68
C GLU A 155 5.86 -0.53 7.09
N ARG A 156 6.09 0.70 7.55
CA ARG A 156 5.32 1.89 7.14
C ARG A 156 5.32 2.11 5.63
N TRP A 157 6.43 1.82 4.96
CA TRP A 157 6.59 1.98 3.51
C TRP A 157 6.51 0.66 2.76
N ILE A 158 6.41 -0.48 3.45
CA ILE A 158 6.40 -1.81 2.83
C ILE A 158 4.99 -2.36 2.83
N VAL A 159 4.53 -2.75 1.64
CA VAL A 159 3.23 -3.39 1.47
C VAL A 159 3.40 -4.63 0.61
N LYS A 160 2.83 -5.75 1.03
CA LYS A 160 2.79 -6.98 0.23
C LYS A 160 1.41 -7.59 0.18
N PHE A 161 1.05 -8.11 -1.00
CA PHE A 161 -0.15 -8.90 -1.21
C PHE A 161 0.13 -10.02 -2.21
N GLN A 162 -0.61 -11.11 -2.10
CA GLN A 162 -0.79 -12.01 -3.23
C GLN A 162 -1.80 -11.38 -4.19
N GLY A 163 -1.76 -11.76 -5.46
CA GLY A 163 -2.75 -11.31 -6.42
C GLY A 163 -2.71 -12.06 -7.73
N THR A 164 -3.69 -11.76 -8.56
CA THR A 164 -3.83 -12.29 -9.90
C THR A 164 -3.39 -11.24 -10.91
N TYR A 165 -2.44 -11.60 -11.75
CA TYR A 165 -2.02 -10.82 -12.91
C TYR A 165 -2.76 -11.35 -14.14
N HIS A 166 -3.56 -10.48 -14.75
CA HIS A 166 -4.29 -10.78 -15.97
C HIS A 166 -3.57 -10.14 -17.14
N ARG A 167 -3.18 -10.92 -18.13
CA ARG A 167 -2.62 -10.45 -19.40
C ARG A 167 -3.32 -11.18 -20.53
N LYS A 168 -3.68 -10.52 -21.63
CA LYS A 168 -4.41 -11.13 -22.76
C LYS A 168 -4.04 -12.60 -23.01
N GLY A 169 -4.99 -13.51 -22.74
CA GLY A 169 -4.84 -14.97 -22.92
C GLY A 169 -4.13 -15.75 -21.81
N THR A 170 -3.64 -15.09 -20.76
CA THR A 170 -2.90 -15.71 -19.65
C THR A 170 -3.29 -15.11 -18.31
N ILE A 171 -3.46 -15.96 -17.30
CA ILE A 171 -3.76 -15.57 -15.94
C ILE A 171 -2.72 -16.24 -15.05
N SER A 172 -2.09 -15.48 -14.16
CA SER A 172 -1.04 -16.01 -13.28
C SER A 172 -1.12 -15.41 -11.89
N ARG A 173 -0.79 -16.19 -10.87
CA ARG A 173 -0.76 -15.75 -9.47
C ARG A 173 0.65 -15.36 -9.05
N HIS A 174 0.80 -14.15 -8.50
CA HIS A 174 2.08 -13.62 -8.06
C HIS A 174 1.97 -12.96 -6.69
N SER A 175 3.11 -12.87 -6.02
CA SER A 175 3.30 -11.92 -4.91
C SER A 175 3.68 -10.55 -5.46
N PHE A 176 3.05 -9.51 -4.93
CA PHE A 176 3.30 -8.11 -5.25
C PHE A 176 3.83 -7.41 -4.01
N ILE A 177 4.90 -6.63 -4.18
CA ILE A 177 5.54 -5.90 -3.10
C ILE A 177 5.79 -4.46 -3.52
N SER A 178 5.47 -3.52 -2.63
CA SER A 178 5.88 -2.12 -2.72
C SER A 178 6.79 -1.77 -1.55
N PHE A 179 7.74 -0.88 -1.80
CA PHE A 179 8.66 -0.32 -0.79
C PHE A 179 8.46 1.20 -0.64
N ASP A 180 7.39 1.74 -1.22
CA ASP A 180 7.02 3.17 -1.23
C ASP A 180 5.55 3.42 -0.87
N GLY A 181 4.97 2.55 -0.02
CA GLY A 181 3.59 2.69 0.44
C GLY A 181 2.55 2.46 -0.65
N GLY A 182 2.93 1.76 -1.73
CA GLY A 182 2.03 1.35 -2.81
C GLY A 182 2.00 2.26 -4.02
N ARG A 183 2.92 3.24 -4.17
CA ARG A 183 3.01 4.08 -5.38
C ARG A 183 3.46 3.25 -6.57
N ILE A 184 4.49 2.41 -6.38
CA ILE A 184 5.04 1.51 -7.38
C ILE A 184 5.13 0.11 -6.79
N TRP A 185 4.72 -0.88 -7.59
CA TRP A 185 4.69 -2.28 -7.19
C TRP A 185 5.61 -3.13 -8.03
N LYS A 186 6.36 -4.01 -7.37
CA LYS A 186 7.13 -5.07 -8.00
C LYS A 186 6.33 -6.35 -7.99
N MET A 187 6.22 -6.98 -9.16
CA MET A 187 5.69 -8.35 -9.30
C MET A 187 6.86 -9.33 -9.15
N LEU A 188 6.72 -10.29 -8.23
CA LEU A 188 7.74 -11.29 -7.97
C LEU A 188 7.65 -12.48 -8.95
N ASP A 189 8.74 -13.24 -9.01
CA ASP A 189 8.84 -14.47 -9.81
C ASP A 189 7.78 -15.50 -9.34
N LEU A 190 7.16 -16.22 -10.29
CA LEU A 190 6.10 -17.22 -10.02
C LEU A 190 6.53 -18.33 -9.09
N ARG A 191 7.84 -18.60 -9.07
CA ARG A 191 8.45 -19.63 -8.24
C ARG A 191 8.57 -19.19 -6.79
N ILE A 192 8.46 -17.90 -6.47
CA ILE A 192 8.48 -17.47 -5.06
C ILE A 192 7.14 -17.82 -4.41
N GLU A 193 7.19 -18.60 -3.33
CA GLU A 193 6.04 -19.03 -2.55
C GLU A 193 5.71 -18.06 -1.42
N LYS A 194 6.72 -17.81 -0.59
CA LYS A 194 6.60 -17.03 0.64
C LYS A 194 7.69 -15.98 0.67
N VAL A 195 7.34 -14.81 1.21
CA VAL A 195 8.26 -13.68 1.39
C VAL A 195 8.17 -13.15 2.80
N ILE A 196 9.33 -13.00 3.42
CA ILE A 196 9.48 -12.62 4.83
C ILE A 196 10.40 -11.43 4.91
N PHE A 197 9.98 -10.46 5.72
CA PHE A 197 10.74 -9.25 6.02
C PHE A 197 11.36 -9.40 7.41
N GLN A 198 12.64 -9.07 7.53
CA GLN A 198 13.38 -9.12 8.78
C GLN A 198 14.07 -7.79 9.06
N ASN A 199 14.31 -7.55 10.35
CA ASN A 199 15.03 -6.40 10.89
C ASN A 199 14.52 -5.05 10.37
N GLY A 200 13.24 -4.72 10.52
CA GLY A 200 12.73 -3.44 10.04
C GLY A 200 12.58 -3.36 8.51
N GLY A 201 12.44 -4.51 7.85
CA GLY A 201 12.16 -4.59 6.41
C GLY A 201 13.37 -4.55 5.48
N TRP A 202 14.61 -4.50 5.99
CA TRP A 202 15.80 -4.43 5.12
C TRP A 202 16.25 -5.77 4.56
N LEU A 203 16.07 -6.85 5.31
CA LEU A 203 16.38 -8.19 4.81
C LEU A 203 15.08 -8.79 4.30
N LEU A 204 15.05 -9.01 2.99
CA LEU A 204 14.02 -9.77 2.34
C LEU A 204 14.51 -11.20 2.15
N VAL A 205 13.75 -12.17 2.62
CA VAL A 205 13.98 -13.59 2.32
C VAL A 205 12.74 -14.13 1.63
N ALA A 206 12.96 -14.84 0.53
CA ALA A 206 11.91 -15.48 -0.24
C ALA A 206 12.24 -16.98 -0.43
N ILE A 207 11.21 -17.81 -0.33
CA ILE A 207 11.31 -19.27 -0.48
C ILE A 207 10.83 -19.64 -1.88
N GLU A 208 11.60 -20.44 -2.60
CA GLU A 208 11.20 -20.97 -3.90
C GLU A 208 10.31 -22.22 -3.76
N LYS A 209 9.24 -22.29 -4.56
CA LYS A 209 8.35 -23.44 -4.69
C LYS A 209 9.12 -24.63 -5.24
N TRP A 210 8.98 -25.78 -4.60
CA TRP A 210 9.47 -27.08 -5.07
C TRP A 210 10.99 -27.15 -5.30
N ALA A 211 11.74 -26.17 -4.80
CA ALA A 211 13.20 -26.13 -4.83
C ALA A 211 13.73 -25.81 -3.44
N ASN A 212 14.82 -26.47 -3.03
CA ASN A 212 15.49 -26.16 -1.77
C ASN A 212 16.36 -24.90 -1.92
N MET A 213 15.78 -23.83 -2.48
CA MET A 213 16.49 -22.59 -2.79
C MET A 213 15.81 -21.43 -2.10
N ILE A 214 16.62 -20.66 -1.38
CA ILE A 214 16.22 -19.38 -0.83
C ILE A 214 16.74 -18.25 -1.70
N TRP A 215 15.95 -17.21 -1.79
CA TRP A 215 16.31 -15.96 -2.41
C TRP A 215 16.40 -14.91 -1.32
N TYR A 216 17.38 -14.04 -1.38
CA TYR A 216 17.45 -12.92 -0.45
C TYR A 216 17.88 -11.63 -1.13
N SER A 217 17.49 -10.52 -0.53
CA SER A 217 17.80 -9.17 -0.98
C SER A 217 17.96 -8.24 0.22
N TYR A 218 18.85 -7.26 0.07
CA TYR A 218 19.15 -6.22 1.06
C TYR A 218 18.76 -4.82 0.59
N ASP A 219 18.38 -4.72 -0.69
CA ASP A 219 18.26 -3.48 -1.44
C ASP A 219 16.85 -3.35 -2.05
N GLU A 220 15.83 -3.73 -1.27
CA GLU A 220 14.42 -3.64 -1.65
C GLU A 220 14.09 -4.43 -2.93
N ALA A 221 14.61 -5.65 -3.02
CA ALA A 221 14.44 -6.52 -4.19
C ALA A 221 14.92 -5.87 -5.51
N ARG A 222 15.94 -5.01 -5.47
CA ARG A 222 16.64 -4.53 -6.69
C ARG A 222 17.58 -5.62 -7.18
N THR A 223 18.32 -6.23 -6.26
CA THR A 223 19.22 -7.36 -6.50
C THR A 223 18.76 -8.56 -5.69
N TRP A 224 18.73 -9.72 -6.33
CA TRP A 224 18.42 -11.00 -5.67
C TRP A 224 19.64 -11.90 -5.70
N TYR A 225 19.96 -12.44 -4.54
CA TYR A 225 20.94 -13.51 -4.36
C TYR A 225 20.21 -14.81 -4.11
N LYS A 226 20.84 -15.93 -4.46
CA LYS A 226 20.26 -17.27 -4.34
C LYS A 226 21.23 -18.19 -3.66
N GLU A 227 20.72 -19.03 -2.78
CA GLU A 227 21.49 -20.07 -2.13
C GLU A 227 20.68 -21.35 -2.08
N THR A 228 21.33 -22.45 -2.43
CA THR A 228 20.76 -23.78 -2.28
C THR A 228 21.00 -24.24 -0.86
N ILE A 229 19.94 -24.63 -0.17
CA ILE A 229 20.04 -25.26 1.14
C ILE A 229 20.01 -26.77 0.90
N TRP A 230 21.07 -27.45 1.33
CA TRP A 230 21.18 -28.90 1.23
C TRP A 230 20.34 -29.56 2.34
N ASP A 231 19.78 -30.73 2.04
CA ASP A 231 19.15 -31.70 2.98
C ASP A 231 17.63 -31.67 3.32
N ALA A 232 16.77 -30.78 2.79
CA ALA A 232 15.30 -31.00 2.74
C ALA A 232 14.52 -29.83 2.08
N PRO A 233 13.28 -30.05 1.59
CA PRO A 233 12.38 -28.97 1.18
C PRO A 233 11.80 -28.23 2.39
N PHE A 234 11.93 -26.89 2.39
CA PHE A 234 11.37 -26.02 3.43
C PHE A 234 9.86 -25.83 3.26
N ILE A 235 9.13 -25.87 4.37
CA ILE A 235 7.71 -25.50 4.43
C ILE A 235 7.55 -24.07 4.96
N ASP A 236 8.43 -23.63 5.88
CA ASP A 236 8.31 -22.30 6.48
C ASP A 236 9.63 -21.73 7.06
N ILE A 237 9.74 -20.41 7.17
CA ILE A 237 10.71 -19.68 7.99
C ILE A 237 9.90 -18.90 9.04
N ILE A 238 9.98 -19.34 10.31
CA ILE A 238 9.23 -18.75 11.42
C ILE A 238 10.18 -17.90 12.28
N GLN A 239 9.72 -16.70 12.64
CA GLN A 239 10.37 -15.88 13.65
C GLN A 239 9.96 -16.39 15.04
N GLY A 240 10.90 -16.99 15.79
CA GLY A 240 10.80 -17.06 17.25
C GLY A 240 9.90 -18.11 17.93
N ALA A 241 9.59 -19.28 17.36
CA ALA A 241 9.49 -20.60 18.05
C ALA A 241 8.61 -21.67 17.35
N TYR A 242 8.99 -22.93 17.63
CA TYR A 242 8.46 -24.29 17.41
C TYR A 242 7.02 -24.54 16.93
N ILE A 243 6.89 -25.34 15.85
CA ILE A 243 5.77 -26.28 15.63
C ILE A 243 6.31 -27.61 15.09
N LYS A 244 5.64 -28.70 15.47
CA LYS A 244 5.96 -30.13 15.36
C LYS A 244 6.17 -30.59 13.89
N HIS A 245 7.38 -31.08 13.62
CA HIS A 245 7.93 -31.71 12.41
C HIS A 245 8.51 -30.78 11.31
N ASP A 246 9.69 -31.23 10.86
CA ASP A 246 10.49 -30.89 9.68
C ASP A 246 11.24 -29.52 9.63
N ILE A 247 12.56 -29.62 9.88
CA ILE A 247 13.74 -28.73 9.69
C ILE A 247 13.53 -27.20 9.73
N ILE A 248 14.16 -26.57 10.72
CA ILE A 248 14.29 -25.11 10.86
C ILE A 248 15.59 -24.63 10.18
N ALA A 249 15.50 -23.75 9.18
CA ALA A 249 16.68 -23.02 8.68
C ALA A 249 16.94 -21.77 9.53
N VAL A 250 18.08 -21.75 10.22
CA VAL A 250 18.57 -20.56 10.92
C VAL A 250 19.52 -19.79 10.00
N ILE A 251 19.09 -18.64 9.51
CA ILE A 251 19.94 -17.76 8.69
C ILE A 251 20.72 -16.83 9.62
N ASN A 252 22.05 -17.01 9.67
CA ASN A 252 22.93 -16.10 10.40
C ASN A 252 23.28 -14.85 9.56
N TYR A 253 22.45 -13.82 9.69
CA TYR A 253 22.59 -12.55 8.97
C TYR A 253 23.74 -11.65 9.45
N ASN A 254 24.37 -11.94 10.60
CA ASN A 254 25.49 -11.15 11.11
C ASN A 254 26.76 -11.29 10.26
N LYS A 255 26.84 -12.31 9.39
CA LYS A 255 27.90 -12.45 8.39
C LYS A 255 27.64 -11.66 7.10
N LEU A 256 26.42 -11.18 6.89
CA LEU A 256 25.93 -10.60 5.63
C LEU A 256 25.83 -9.07 5.67
N SER A 257 25.46 -8.52 6.83
CA SER A 257 25.65 -7.10 7.09
C SER A 257 27.11 -6.85 7.47
N LYS A 258 27.74 -5.79 6.94
CA LYS A 258 28.93 -5.25 7.61
C LYS A 258 28.46 -4.95 9.03
N SER A 259 29.11 -5.50 10.06
CA SER A 259 28.70 -5.46 11.47
C SER A 259 28.60 -4.04 12.08
N ARG A 260 28.58 -2.98 11.26
CA ARG A 260 28.40 -1.61 11.67
C ARG A 260 26.91 -1.28 11.82
N ARG A 261 26.63 -0.51 12.87
CA ARG A 261 25.34 0.17 13.05
C ARG A 261 25.17 1.26 12.00
N CYS A 262 23.93 1.51 11.61
CA CYS A 262 23.62 2.64 10.72
C CYS A 262 23.91 3.97 11.42
N ARG A 263 24.38 4.94 10.63
CA ARG A 263 24.62 6.33 10.99
C ARG A 263 23.59 7.21 10.30
N GLU A 264 23.49 8.48 10.65
CA GLU A 264 22.48 9.40 10.11
C GLU A 264 22.52 9.51 8.57
N ASP A 265 23.71 9.45 7.97
CA ASP A 265 23.93 9.50 6.53
C ASP A 265 23.45 8.25 5.78
N ASP A 266 23.22 7.13 6.49
CA ASP A 266 22.64 5.90 5.94
C ASP A 266 21.12 6.00 5.75
N PHE A 267 20.50 7.06 6.24
CA PHE A 267 19.07 7.27 6.15
C PHE A 267 18.68 8.41 5.22
N GLU A 268 17.44 8.39 4.77
CA GLU A 268 16.82 9.42 3.95
C GLU A 268 15.39 9.72 4.44
N ASN A 269 14.94 10.95 4.19
CA ASN A 269 13.55 11.31 4.43
C ASN A 269 12.67 10.61 3.40
N TRP A 270 11.82 9.71 3.88
CA TRP A 270 10.78 9.07 3.09
C TRP A 270 9.43 9.71 3.43
N TYR A 271 8.87 10.44 2.47
CA TYR A 271 7.60 11.14 2.63
C TYR A 271 6.42 10.20 2.43
N VAL A 272 5.37 10.39 3.22
CA VAL A 272 4.11 9.65 3.06
C VAL A 272 3.57 9.89 1.65
N PRO A 273 3.16 8.84 0.92
CA PRO A 273 2.70 8.99 -0.44
C PRO A 273 1.38 9.79 -0.50
N ARG A 274 1.41 10.88 -1.27
CA ARG A 274 0.28 11.75 -1.62
C ARG A 274 0.05 11.79 -3.12
N LEU A 275 -1.17 12.13 -3.54
CA LEU A 275 -1.48 12.30 -4.95
C LEU A 275 -0.71 13.48 -5.56
N HIS A 276 -0.63 14.61 -4.83
CA HIS A 276 0.04 15.83 -5.26
C HIS A 276 1.07 16.29 -4.22
N GLY A 277 2.33 16.44 -4.61
CA GLY A 277 3.41 16.87 -3.71
C GLY A 277 3.57 15.97 -2.48
N ASN A 278 4.06 16.56 -1.38
CA ASN A 278 4.17 15.92 -0.06
C ASN A 278 3.22 16.52 0.98
N CYS A 279 2.70 17.73 0.71
CA CYS A 279 1.79 18.44 1.60
C CYS A 279 0.38 17.87 1.46
N TYR A 280 -0.26 17.55 2.58
CA TYR A 280 -1.65 17.12 2.61
C TYR A 280 -2.31 17.59 3.90
N GLN A 281 -3.42 18.30 3.76
CA GLN A 281 -4.16 18.94 4.85
C GLN A 281 -3.28 19.84 5.74
N GLY A 282 -2.37 20.59 5.11
CA GLY A 282 -1.46 21.49 5.81
C GLY A 282 -0.27 20.81 6.51
N GLU A 283 -0.09 19.51 6.31
CA GLU A 283 1.00 18.74 6.91
C GLU A 283 1.86 17.99 5.88
N GLU A 284 3.17 18.11 6.02
CA GLU A 284 4.16 17.26 5.37
C GLU A 284 4.66 16.23 6.38
N VAL A 285 4.36 14.96 6.12
CA VAL A 285 4.71 13.84 7.01
C VAL A 285 5.79 12.99 6.37
N PHE A 286 6.88 12.74 7.09
CA PHE A 286 7.95 11.87 6.63
C PHE A 286 8.57 11.03 7.75
N TYR A 287 9.25 9.96 7.35
CA TYR A 287 9.96 9.04 8.21
C TYR A 287 11.42 8.97 7.80
N LEU A 288 12.29 8.70 8.76
CA LEU A 288 13.70 8.44 8.47
C LEU A 288 13.86 6.97 8.07
N LYS A 289 13.96 6.72 6.76
CA LYS A 289 14.04 5.39 6.15
C LYS A 289 15.48 5.05 5.79
N LYS A 290 15.90 3.81 6.03
CA LYS A 290 17.25 3.35 5.65
C LYS A 290 17.37 3.34 4.12
N LYS A 291 18.45 3.90 3.59
CA LYS A 291 18.72 3.87 2.15
C LYS A 291 18.93 2.43 1.68
N PRO A 292 18.42 2.04 0.50
CA PRO A 292 18.64 0.70 -0.05
C PRO A 292 20.12 0.37 -0.30
N SER A 293 20.97 1.38 -0.51
CA SER A 293 22.42 1.24 -0.70
C SER A 293 23.21 1.13 0.62
N ALA A 294 22.58 1.38 1.77
CA ALA A 294 23.25 1.39 3.06
C ALA A 294 23.39 -0.03 3.63
N MET A 295 24.59 -0.58 3.53
CA MET A 295 24.97 -1.88 4.10
C MET A 295 25.30 -1.76 5.60
N CYS A 296 24.27 -1.54 6.42
CA CYS A 296 24.32 -1.42 7.88
C CYS A 296 23.05 -1.99 8.54
N VAL A 297 23.13 -2.23 9.85
CA VAL A 297 22.00 -2.69 10.67
C VAL A 297 21.30 -1.50 11.31
N ASP A 298 20.01 -1.33 10.99
CA ASP A 298 19.11 -0.42 11.69
C ASP A 298 18.63 -1.12 12.96
N ASN A 299 18.98 -0.55 14.11
CA ASN A 299 18.67 -1.08 15.44
C ASN A 299 17.59 -0.26 16.16
N ARG A 300 16.91 0.64 15.45
CA ARG A 300 15.79 1.38 16.01
C ARG A 300 14.63 0.43 16.28
N THR A 301 14.11 0.46 17.50
CA THR A 301 12.92 -0.30 17.90
C THR A 301 11.64 0.41 17.47
N GLU A 302 11.71 1.73 17.32
CA GLU A 302 10.58 2.57 16.91
C GLU A 302 11.01 3.54 15.81
N ILE A 303 10.11 3.72 14.83
CA ILE A 303 10.27 4.66 13.74
C ILE A 303 9.16 5.71 13.88
N LEU A 304 9.53 6.91 14.33
CA LEU A 304 8.60 8.01 14.52
C LEU A 304 8.48 8.85 13.24
N SER A 305 7.28 9.37 12.98
CA SER A 305 7.06 10.37 11.95
C SER A 305 7.58 11.73 12.42
N THR A 306 8.06 12.51 11.46
CA THR A 306 8.20 13.96 11.62
C THR A 306 7.09 14.63 10.83
N ILE A 307 6.41 15.58 11.45
CA ILE A 307 5.33 16.38 10.85
C ILE A 307 5.84 17.81 10.75
N LYS A 308 5.80 18.39 9.55
CA LYS A 308 6.10 19.79 9.30
C LYS A 308 4.86 20.49 8.73
N PRO A 309 4.54 21.71 9.19
CA PRO A 309 3.46 22.47 8.58
C PRO A 309 3.82 22.85 7.15
N CYS A 310 2.82 22.87 6.27
CA CYS A 310 2.95 23.32 4.89
C CYS A 310 1.70 24.08 4.43
N PRO A 311 1.78 24.91 3.37
CA PRO A 311 0.63 25.65 2.88
C PRO A 311 -0.46 24.70 2.37
N CYS A 312 -1.72 24.93 2.79
CA CYS A 312 -2.84 24.15 2.27
C CYS A 312 -3.01 24.38 0.77
N SER A 313 -3.43 23.33 0.05
CA SER A 313 -3.85 23.43 -1.34
C SER A 313 -5.36 23.22 -1.47
N ILE A 314 -5.92 23.52 -2.64
CA ILE A 314 -7.36 23.37 -2.84
C ILE A 314 -7.80 21.90 -2.80
N GLU A 315 -6.87 20.99 -3.07
CA GLU A 315 -7.05 19.54 -2.98
C GLU A 315 -7.27 19.05 -1.54
N ASP A 316 -6.84 19.80 -0.53
CA ASP A 316 -7.01 19.46 0.89
C ASP A 316 -8.46 19.59 1.37
N PHE A 317 -9.29 20.29 0.59
CA PHE A 317 -10.68 20.53 0.95
C PHE A 317 -11.61 19.40 0.44
N PRO A 318 -12.43 18.80 1.32
CA PRO A 318 -13.33 17.70 0.96
C PRO A 318 -14.40 18.06 -0.08
N TRP A 319 -14.84 19.33 -0.13
CA TRP A 319 -15.93 19.80 -0.98
C TRP A 319 -15.52 20.11 -2.43
N TYR A 320 -14.21 20.22 -2.70
CA TYR A 320 -13.71 20.67 -3.99
C TYR A 320 -14.06 19.79 -5.22
N PRO A 321 -14.05 18.44 -5.16
CA PRO A 321 -14.41 17.63 -6.33
C PRO A 321 -15.89 17.79 -6.69
N ASN A 322 -16.76 17.97 -5.69
CA ASN A 322 -18.18 18.25 -5.90
C ASN A 322 -18.42 19.65 -6.48
N PHE A 323 -17.60 20.64 -6.12
CA PHE A 323 -17.69 22.00 -6.67
C PHE A 323 -17.31 22.03 -8.16
N ILE A 324 -16.20 21.37 -8.55
CA ILE A 324 -15.80 21.28 -9.96
C ILE A 324 -16.85 20.53 -10.79
N ILE A 325 -17.33 19.37 -10.31
CA ILE A 325 -18.36 18.60 -11.05
C ILE A 325 -19.63 19.43 -11.23
N LYS A 326 -20.10 20.12 -10.18
CA LYS A 326 -21.28 21.00 -10.27
C LYS A 326 -21.04 22.21 -11.16
N PHE A 327 -19.86 22.83 -11.08
CA PHE A 327 -19.48 23.99 -11.90
C PHE A 327 -19.42 23.64 -13.39
N PHE A 328 -18.82 22.50 -13.75
CA PHE A 328 -18.81 22.03 -15.14
C PHE A 328 -20.20 21.56 -15.59
N GLN A 329 -20.98 20.89 -14.75
CA GLN A 329 -22.37 20.53 -15.08
C GLN A 329 -23.27 21.75 -15.26
N SER A 330 -23.07 22.82 -14.49
CA SER A 330 -23.81 24.08 -14.65
C SER A 330 -23.39 24.87 -15.88
N ASN A 331 -22.11 24.80 -16.27
CA ASN A 331 -21.57 25.53 -17.42
C ASN A 331 -21.74 24.79 -18.76
N PHE A 332 -21.88 23.46 -18.78
CA PHE A 332 -22.28 22.75 -20.00
C PHE A 332 -23.74 23.00 -20.39
N ASN A 333 -24.60 23.35 -19.42
CA ASN A 333 -26.01 23.71 -19.69
C ASN A 333 -26.22 25.20 -19.98
N LYS A 334 -25.18 26.03 -19.91
CA LYS A 334 -25.24 27.46 -20.22
C LYS A 334 -23.98 27.92 -20.93
N HIS A 335 -24.11 28.16 -22.23
CA HIS A 335 -23.17 28.82 -23.14
C HIS A 335 -22.16 27.94 -23.89
N SER A 336 -22.54 27.62 -25.12
CA SER A 336 -21.68 27.76 -26.28
C SER A 336 -21.22 29.23 -26.42
N ASP A 337 -20.06 29.60 -25.89
CA ASP A 337 -19.30 30.78 -26.31
C ASP A 337 -17.80 30.65 -25.95
N PRO A 338 -16.84 30.81 -26.89
CA PRO A 338 -15.44 30.48 -26.67
C PRO A 338 -14.63 31.71 -26.25
N LEU A 339 -14.68 32.11 -24.97
CA LEU A 339 -13.86 33.23 -24.46
C LEU A 339 -13.24 33.03 -23.06
N LEU A 340 -13.28 31.83 -22.49
CA LEU A 340 -12.75 31.54 -21.15
C LEU A 340 -11.43 30.74 -21.13
N LEU A 341 -10.68 30.75 -22.23
CA LEU A 341 -9.29 30.27 -22.32
C LEU A 341 -8.31 31.44 -22.28
N LYS A 342 -8.21 32.13 -21.14
CA LYS A 342 -7.10 33.04 -20.84
C LYS A 342 -6.78 33.01 -19.35
N TYR A 343 -6.20 31.91 -18.88
CA TYR A 343 -5.25 31.93 -17.76
C TYR A 343 -4.30 30.76 -17.92
N GLU A 344 -3.31 30.95 -18.78
CA GLU A 344 -2.09 30.14 -18.84
C GLU A 344 -0.88 31.08 -18.64
N GLN A 345 0.07 30.59 -17.84
CA GLN A 345 1.50 30.92 -17.87
C GLN A 345 1.95 32.31 -17.40
N ILE A 346 2.45 32.37 -16.16
CA ILE A 346 3.64 33.19 -15.86
C ILE A 346 4.74 32.25 -15.36
N SER A 347 5.66 31.98 -16.29
CA SER A 347 7.01 31.48 -16.09
C SER A 347 7.88 32.61 -15.53
N THR A 348 8.66 32.34 -14.49
CA THR A 348 9.94 33.04 -14.29
C THR A 348 11.03 32.04 -13.93
N ARG A 349 11.94 31.90 -14.90
CA ARG A 349 13.29 31.35 -14.81
C ARG A 349 14.06 31.94 -13.62
N ASN A 350 14.91 31.13 -13.00
CA ASN A 350 16.32 31.47 -12.73
C ASN A 350 17.10 30.23 -12.27
N THR A 351 17.93 29.71 -13.16
CA THR A 351 19.09 28.85 -12.87
C THR A 351 20.34 29.72 -12.71
N PRO A 352 21.36 29.21 -12.00
CA PRO A 352 22.70 29.24 -12.59
C PRO A 352 23.37 27.86 -12.57
N LEU A 353 24.06 27.55 -13.67
CA LEU A 353 25.06 26.49 -13.82
C LEU A 353 26.25 26.70 -12.87
N ILE A 354 26.93 25.61 -12.47
CA ILE A 354 28.37 25.37 -12.70
C ILE A 354 28.78 23.92 -12.33
N ARG A 355 29.28 23.24 -13.36
CA ARG A 355 30.39 22.27 -13.52
C ARG A 355 30.52 20.94 -12.75
N GLU A 356 30.72 19.93 -13.60
CA GLU A 356 31.32 18.60 -13.45
C GLU A 356 32.56 18.50 -12.57
N LEU A 357 32.69 17.34 -11.93
CA LEU A 357 33.97 16.64 -11.76
C LEU A 357 33.71 15.12 -11.78
N ASP A 358 34.37 14.47 -12.75
CA ASP A 358 34.55 13.04 -12.91
C ASP A 358 35.21 12.41 -11.68
N MET A 359 34.78 11.20 -11.33
CA MET A 359 35.68 10.21 -10.72
C MET A 359 35.14 8.79 -10.92
N SER A 360 35.78 8.09 -11.85
CA SER A 360 35.73 6.65 -12.02
C SER A 360 36.29 5.94 -10.78
N MET A 361 35.72 4.79 -10.43
CA MET A 361 36.45 3.71 -9.75
C MET A 361 35.72 2.38 -9.93
N GLU A 362 36.39 1.48 -10.64
CA GLU A 362 36.09 0.05 -10.73
C GLU A 362 36.21 -0.63 -9.35
N MET A 363 35.35 -1.61 -9.05
CA MET A 363 35.72 -2.72 -8.16
C MET A 363 35.08 -4.05 -8.60
N ARG A 364 35.95 -5.06 -8.69
CA ARG A 364 35.73 -6.45 -9.10
C ARG A 364 34.96 -7.25 -8.04
N PRO A 365 34.30 -8.37 -8.41
CA PRO A 365 33.63 -9.24 -7.45
C PRO A 365 34.64 -10.15 -6.74
N PHE A 366 34.48 -10.33 -5.42
CA PHE A 366 35.13 -11.40 -4.66
C PHE A 366 34.08 -12.38 -4.14
N ASN A 367 34.21 -13.63 -4.57
CA ASN A 367 33.42 -14.76 -4.08
C ASN A 367 33.87 -15.14 -2.67
N LYS A 368 32.93 -15.15 -1.71
CA LYS A 368 33.02 -15.99 -0.51
C LYS A 368 31.64 -16.59 -0.23
N ILE A 369 31.62 -17.92 -0.21
CA ILE A 369 30.47 -18.78 0.03
C ILE A 369 30.13 -18.76 1.53
N PRO A 370 28.87 -18.57 1.94
CA PRO A 370 28.47 -18.69 3.35
C PRO A 370 28.35 -20.16 3.78
N GLN A 371 28.80 -20.45 5.01
CA GLN A 371 28.54 -21.73 5.69
C GLN A 371 27.23 -21.66 6.47
N PHE A 372 26.35 -22.63 6.22
CA PHE A 372 25.08 -22.86 6.91
C PHE A 372 25.30 -23.79 8.10
N LEU A 373 24.63 -23.52 9.23
CA LEU A 373 24.60 -24.41 10.38
C LEU A 373 23.20 -25.03 10.47
N LEU A 374 23.11 -26.33 10.25
CA LEU A 374 21.91 -27.13 10.52
C LEU A 374 21.92 -27.46 12.02
N LEU A 375 20.80 -27.19 12.71
CA LEU A 375 20.57 -27.68 14.06
C LEU A 375 19.55 -28.83 13.95
N TYR A 376 19.97 -30.02 14.38
CA TYR A 376 19.20 -31.26 14.37
C TYR A 376 18.18 -31.32 15.51
#